data_AF-A0A2V7TU20-F1
#
_entry.id   AF-A0A2V7TU20-F1
#
_cell.length_a   1.000
_cell.length_b   1.000
_cell.length_c   1.000
_cell.angle_alpha   90.00
_cell.angle_beta   90.00
_cell.angle_gamma   90.00
#
_symmetry.space_group_name_H-M   'P 1'
#
loop_
_entity.id
_entity.type
_entity.pdbx_description
1 polymer ?
#
loop_
_entity_poly.entity_id
_entity_poly.type
_entity_poly.pdbx_seq_one_letter_code
_entity_poly.pdbx_strand_id
1 'polypeptide(L)'
;MIAKQRGGQRLPVEAWDREIQNKLATGSLEAVDNQIDETTGTVRLKAVFANSDHSLFPNQFVNARMLLDTLPQVVILPTAGLQHSPQGTYVWVVGADSTVQMRNVDVLHTEGDRTAVRQGLSAGDVVVTEGVDNLQPGTKVATGPPGGVAPGGVPAEGGSGRPAGPAGPGGRGEGGGRRPATQ
;
A
#
# COMPACT_ATOMS: atom_id res chain seq x y z
N MET A 1 -5.29 -25.29 -5.92
CA MET A 1 -4.15 -25.77 -6.73
C MET A 1 -4.41 -27.15 -7.33
N ILE A 2 -4.45 -28.23 -6.52
CA ILE A 2 -4.53 -29.63 -7.01
C ILE A 2 -5.86 -29.96 -7.74
N ALA A 3 -6.96 -29.29 -7.38
CA ALA A 3 -8.27 -29.53 -8.01
C ALA A 3 -8.36 -28.97 -9.44
N LYS A 4 -7.62 -27.91 -9.78
CA LYS A 4 -7.75 -27.23 -11.08
C LYS A 4 -6.94 -27.89 -12.19
N GLN A 5 -5.82 -28.53 -11.86
CA GLN A 5 -5.04 -29.28 -12.85
C GLN A 5 -5.72 -30.60 -13.26
N ARG A 6 -6.54 -31.19 -12.39
CA ARG A 6 -7.36 -32.38 -12.72
C ARG A 6 -8.52 -32.08 -13.68
N GLY A 7 -8.84 -30.82 -13.91
CA GLY A 7 -9.91 -30.39 -14.83
C GLY A 7 -9.49 -30.30 -16.30
N GLY A 8 -8.25 -30.67 -16.66
CA GLY A 8 -7.76 -30.56 -18.05
C GLY A 8 -7.52 -29.13 -18.54
N GLN A 9 -7.61 -28.13 -17.65
CA GLN A 9 -7.39 -26.73 -17.99
C GLN A 9 -5.89 -26.42 -17.90
N ARG A 10 -5.24 -26.26 -19.06
CA ARG A 10 -3.85 -25.80 -19.15
C ARG A 10 -3.75 -24.43 -18.48
N LEU A 11 -3.10 -24.37 -17.32
CA LEU A 11 -2.90 -23.11 -16.60
C LEU A 11 -1.86 -22.27 -17.36
N PRO A 12 -2.18 -21.03 -17.75
CA PRO A 12 -1.22 -20.15 -18.41
C PRO A 12 -0.11 -19.78 -17.41
N VAL A 13 1.12 -19.87 -17.88
CA VAL A 13 2.31 -19.49 -17.12
C VAL A 13 3.05 -18.42 -17.91
N GLU A 14 3.44 -17.35 -17.23
CA GLU A 14 4.28 -16.30 -17.78
C GLU A 14 5.69 -16.44 -17.20
N ALA A 15 6.70 -16.39 -18.06
CA ALA A 15 8.09 -16.29 -17.66
C ALA A 15 8.52 -14.82 -17.72
N TRP A 16 9.00 -14.31 -16.60
CA TRP A 16 9.52 -12.96 -16.43
C TRP A 16 11.02 -13.00 -16.18
N ASP A 17 11.71 -11.89 -16.44
CA ASP A 17 13.10 -11.73 -16.08
C ASP A 17 13.33 -11.77 -14.55
N ARG A 18 14.58 -11.68 -14.12
CA ARG A 18 14.96 -11.76 -12.69
C ARG A 18 14.39 -10.60 -11.87
N GLU A 19 14.07 -9.47 -12.50
CA GLU A 19 13.59 -8.23 -11.87
C GLU A 19 12.06 -8.08 -11.96
N ILE A 20 11.38 -9.03 -12.61
CA ILE A 20 9.93 -9.02 -12.86
C ILE A 20 9.52 -7.73 -13.60
N GLN A 21 10.38 -7.27 -14.52
CA GLN A 21 10.11 -6.07 -15.33
C GLN A 21 9.66 -6.44 -16.74
N ASN A 22 10.37 -7.37 -17.38
CA ASN A 22 10.08 -7.79 -18.73
C ASN A 22 9.49 -9.21 -18.77
N LYS A 23 8.37 -9.35 -19.45
CA LYS A 23 7.83 -10.67 -19.80
C LYS A 23 8.65 -11.25 -20.94
N LEU A 24 9.30 -12.37 -20.67
CA LEU A 24 10.15 -13.09 -21.62
C LEU A 24 9.33 -14.03 -22.51
N ALA A 25 8.43 -14.81 -21.91
CA ALA A 25 7.61 -15.75 -22.67
C ALA A 25 6.28 -16.04 -21.98
N THR A 26 5.33 -16.56 -22.75
CA THR A 26 4.09 -17.14 -22.23
C THR A 26 4.01 -18.60 -22.65
N GLY A 27 3.56 -19.44 -21.73
CA GLY A 27 3.53 -20.88 -21.86
C GLY A 27 2.36 -21.49 -21.09
N SER A 28 2.39 -22.81 -20.97
CA SER A 28 1.39 -23.56 -20.23
C SER A 28 2.03 -24.55 -19.28
N LEU A 29 1.41 -24.74 -18.12
CA LEU A 29 1.80 -25.79 -17.18
C LEU A 29 1.55 -27.17 -17.81
N GLU A 30 2.61 -27.96 -17.91
CA GLU A 30 2.61 -29.31 -18.51
C GLU A 30 2.35 -30.37 -17.43
N ALA A 31 3.10 -30.31 -16.33
CA ALA A 31 3.05 -31.28 -15.26
C ALA A 31 3.33 -30.63 -13.91
N VAL A 32 2.66 -31.14 -12.87
CA VAL A 32 3.00 -30.89 -11.47
C VAL A 32 3.60 -32.18 -10.96
N ASP A 33 4.79 -32.11 -10.38
CA ASP A 33 5.38 -33.25 -9.70
C ASP A 33 4.53 -33.60 -8.47
N ASN A 34 4.24 -34.89 -8.28
CA ASN A 34 3.43 -35.35 -7.15
C ASN A 34 4.27 -35.55 -5.88
N GLN A 35 5.58 -35.40 -5.96
CA GLN A 35 6.48 -35.44 -4.81
C GLN A 35 6.76 -34.01 -4.32
N ILE A 36 6.53 -33.80 -3.03
CA ILE A 36 6.99 -32.60 -2.32
C ILE A 36 8.43 -32.85 -1.93
N ASP A 37 9.31 -31.91 -2.24
CA ASP A 37 10.67 -31.93 -1.73
C ASP A 37 10.66 -31.57 -0.24
N GLU A 38 10.69 -32.58 0.63
CA GLU A 38 10.53 -32.40 2.08
C GLU A 38 11.65 -31.56 2.73
N THR A 39 12.81 -31.46 2.08
CA THR A 39 13.94 -30.66 2.58
C THR A 39 13.68 -29.16 2.41
N THR A 40 12.96 -28.79 1.34
CA THR A 40 12.72 -27.37 0.99
C THR A 40 11.26 -26.96 1.10
N GLY A 41 10.33 -27.91 1.26
CA GLY A 41 8.90 -27.69 1.24
C GLY A 41 8.37 -27.24 -0.13
N THR A 42 9.12 -27.49 -1.21
CA THR A 42 8.76 -27.03 -2.56
C THR A 42 8.19 -28.14 -3.44
N VAL A 43 7.35 -27.75 -4.40
CA VAL A 43 6.81 -28.64 -5.43
C VAL A 43 7.41 -28.27 -6.77
N ARG A 44 7.88 -29.27 -7.52
CA ARG A 44 8.44 -29.05 -8.85
C ARG A 44 7.31 -28.96 -9.88
N LEU A 45 7.39 -27.95 -10.73
CA LEU A 45 6.42 -27.68 -11.79
C LEU A 45 7.17 -27.68 -13.11
N LYS A 46 6.63 -28.37 -14.11
CA LYS A 46 7.13 -28.32 -15.49
C LYS A 46 6.14 -27.52 -16.34
N ALA A 47 6.62 -26.45 -16.97
CA ALA A 47 5.86 -25.66 -17.93
C ALA A 47 6.59 -25.64 -19.28
N VAL A 48 5.81 -25.52 -20.36
CA VAL A 48 6.31 -25.45 -21.74
C VAL A 48 6.01 -24.07 -22.29
N PHE A 49 7.03 -23.41 -22.84
CA PHE A 49 6.97 -22.06 -23.40
C PHE A 49 7.32 -22.10 -24.88
N ALA A 50 6.56 -21.37 -25.70
CA ALA A 50 6.87 -21.21 -27.11
C ALA A 50 7.99 -20.15 -27.28
N ASN A 51 9.25 -20.60 -27.31
CA ASN A 51 10.44 -19.74 -27.43
C ASN A 51 10.74 -19.40 -28.91
N SER A 52 9.79 -18.79 -29.62
CA SER A 52 9.90 -18.56 -31.07
C SER A 52 10.85 -17.40 -31.43
N ASP A 53 11.08 -16.52 -30.47
CA ASP A 53 11.96 -15.34 -30.58
C ASP A 53 13.35 -15.57 -29.96
N HIS A 54 13.62 -16.79 -29.46
CA HIS A 54 14.86 -17.16 -28.78
C HIS A 54 15.20 -16.28 -27.56
N SER A 55 14.19 -15.71 -26.90
CA SER A 55 14.33 -14.90 -25.68
C SER A 55 14.73 -15.71 -24.45
N LEU A 56 14.39 -17.00 -24.43
CA LEU A 56 14.75 -17.93 -23.34
C LEU A 56 16.00 -18.75 -23.68
N PHE A 57 16.98 -18.70 -22.79
CA PHE A 57 18.23 -19.47 -22.90
C PHE A 57 18.23 -20.69 -21.95
N PRO A 58 18.93 -21.78 -22.32
CA PRO A 58 19.16 -22.90 -21.41
C PRO A 58 19.84 -22.43 -20.12
N ASN A 59 19.45 -22.99 -18.97
CA ASN A 59 19.93 -22.64 -17.63
C ASN A 59 19.70 -21.17 -17.21
N GLN A 60 18.85 -20.43 -17.92
CA GLN A 60 18.47 -19.09 -17.53
C GLN A 60 17.54 -19.12 -16.30
N PHE A 61 17.79 -18.22 -15.35
CA PHE A 61 16.89 -17.99 -14.23
C PHE A 61 15.74 -17.06 -14.68
N VAL A 62 14.50 -17.49 -14.44
CA VAL A 62 13.28 -16.73 -14.74
C VAL A 62 12.33 -16.77 -13.55
N ASN A 63 11.52 -15.72 -13.39
CA ASN A 63 10.42 -15.73 -12.45
C ASN A 63 9.15 -16.23 -13.16
N ALA A 64 8.58 -17.33 -12.69
CA ALA A 64 7.34 -17.87 -13.25
C ALA A 64 6.13 -17.31 -12.51
N ARG A 65 5.22 -16.64 -13.23
CA ARG A 65 3.93 -16.18 -12.70
C ARG A 65 2.81 -17.01 -13.31
N MET A 66 1.91 -17.52 -12.49
CA MET A 66 0.80 -18.36 -12.94
C MET A 66 -0.51 -17.84 -12.35
N LEU A 67 -1.49 -17.60 -13.22
CA LEU A 67 -2.83 -17.23 -12.79
C LEU A 67 -3.61 -18.48 -12.41
N LEU A 68 -3.81 -18.66 -11.10
CA LEU A 68 -4.47 -19.83 -10.51
C LEU A 68 -5.98 -19.67 -10.39
N ASP A 69 -6.42 -18.46 -10.11
CA ASP A 69 -7.82 -18.12 -9.99
C ASP A 69 -8.04 -16.66 -10.35
N THR A 70 -9.21 -16.38 -10.89
CA THR A 70 -9.74 -15.03 -10.96
C THR A 70 -10.95 -15.02 -10.07
N LEU A 71 -10.92 -14.21 -9.01
CA LEU A 71 -12.04 -14.07 -8.09
C LEU A 71 -12.99 -13.04 -8.68
N PRO A 72 -14.13 -13.44 -9.28
CA PRO A 72 -15.10 -12.47 -9.76
C PRO A 72 -15.76 -11.78 -8.57
N GLN A 73 -16.24 -10.55 -8.77
CA GLN A 73 -17.05 -9.81 -7.79
C GLN A 73 -16.33 -9.45 -6.48
N VAL A 74 -15.02 -9.21 -6.53
CA VAL A 74 -14.26 -8.65 -5.39
C VAL A 74 -14.00 -7.16 -5.60
N VAL A 75 -13.98 -6.40 -4.51
CA VAL A 75 -13.57 -4.99 -4.51
C VAL A 75 -12.12 -4.92 -4.06
N ILE A 76 -11.29 -4.22 -4.83
CA ILE A 76 -9.88 -3.99 -4.48
C ILE A 76 -9.77 -2.62 -3.82
N LEU A 77 -9.13 -2.56 -2.67
CA LEU A 77 -8.78 -1.31 -1.99
C LEU A 77 -7.28 -1.24 -1.66
N PRO A 78 -6.71 -0.05 -1.43
CA PRO A 78 -5.36 0.09 -0.93
C PRO A 78 -5.24 -0.49 0.49
N THR A 79 -4.25 -1.35 0.75
CA THR A 79 -4.06 -1.99 2.06
C THR A 79 -3.93 -0.97 3.20
N ALA A 80 -3.44 0.24 2.92
CA ALA A 80 -3.30 1.33 3.89
C ALA A 80 -4.62 1.80 4.53
N GLY A 81 -5.78 1.60 3.88
CA GLY A 81 -7.08 1.99 4.43
C GLY A 81 -7.74 0.95 5.34
N LEU A 82 -7.03 -0.16 5.60
CA LEU A 82 -7.58 -1.36 6.20
C LEU A 82 -7.18 -1.44 7.68
N GLN A 83 -8.18 -1.40 8.55
CA GLN A 83 -8.00 -1.34 9.99
C GLN A 83 -8.44 -2.64 10.67
N HIS A 84 -7.80 -2.93 11.80
CA HIS A 84 -8.07 -4.12 12.60
C HIS A 84 -8.64 -3.72 13.96
N SER A 85 -9.75 -4.34 14.35
CA SER A 85 -10.33 -4.25 15.69
C SER A 85 -10.40 -5.64 16.33
N PRO A 86 -10.58 -5.74 17.66
CA PRO A 86 -10.88 -7.02 18.31
C PRO A 86 -12.12 -7.75 17.77
N GLN A 87 -13.01 -7.02 17.09
CA GLN A 87 -14.27 -7.53 16.54
C GLN A 87 -14.15 -7.93 15.06
N GLY A 88 -12.98 -7.70 14.45
CA GLY A 88 -12.68 -8.00 13.05
C GLY A 88 -12.11 -6.81 12.29
N THR A 89 -12.01 -6.99 10.98
CA THR A 89 -11.43 -6.02 10.06
C THR A 89 -12.47 -5.04 9.55
N TYR A 90 -12.09 -3.77 9.45
CA TYR A 90 -12.98 -2.69 9.03
C TYR A 90 -12.23 -1.62 8.24
N VAL A 91 -12.98 -0.79 7.51
CA VAL A 91 -12.48 0.35 6.76
C VAL A 91 -13.34 1.58 7.07
N TRP A 92 -12.77 2.76 6.86
CA TRP A 92 -13.51 4.01 6.88
C TRP A 92 -13.90 4.38 5.45
N VAL A 93 -15.21 4.49 5.20
CA VAL A 93 -15.77 4.89 3.90
C VAL A 93 -16.29 6.31 3.99
N VAL A 94 -16.03 7.11 2.97
CA VAL A 94 -16.53 8.49 2.86
C VAL A 94 -17.88 8.48 2.16
N GLY A 95 -18.91 8.97 2.84
CA GLY A 95 -20.25 9.17 2.31
C GLY A 95 -20.34 10.37 1.36
N ALA A 96 -21.48 10.49 0.67
CA ALA A 96 -21.75 11.59 -0.27
C ALA A 96 -21.78 12.98 0.39
N ASP A 97 -21.99 13.03 1.70
CA ASP A 97 -21.96 14.21 2.56
C ASP A 97 -20.56 14.54 3.10
N SER A 98 -19.53 13.86 2.58
CA SER A 98 -18.14 13.91 3.03
C SER A 98 -17.94 13.44 4.49
N THR A 99 -18.89 12.68 5.05
CA THR A 99 -18.75 12.10 6.39
C THR A 99 -18.11 10.71 6.33
N VAL A 100 -17.32 10.36 7.34
CA VAL A 100 -16.77 9.01 7.44
C VAL A 100 -17.69 8.07 8.22
N GLN A 101 -17.86 6.86 7.68
CA GLN A 101 -18.59 5.78 8.32
C GLN A 101 -17.71 4.54 8.42
N MET A 102 -17.78 3.87 9.57
CA MET A 102 -17.09 2.61 9.79
C MET A 102 -17.85 1.48 9.10
N ARG A 103 -17.15 0.64 8.36
CA ARG A 103 -17.76 -0.53 7.75
C ARG A 103 -16.85 -1.75 7.90
N ASN A 104 -17.38 -2.81 8.49
CA ASN A 104 -16.69 -4.09 8.58
C ASN A 104 -16.57 -4.72 7.19
N VAL A 105 -15.41 -5.32 6.92
CA VAL A 105 -15.09 -5.92 5.62
C VAL A 105 -14.58 -7.34 5.79
N ASP A 106 -14.92 -8.19 4.83
CA ASP A 106 -14.40 -9.56 4.73
C ASP A 106 -13.23 -9.58 3.74
N VAL A 107 -12.02 -9.67 4.27
CA VAL A 107 -10.79 -9.69 3.49
C VAL A 107 -10.52 -11.09 2.95
N LEU A 108 -10.27 -11.16 1.64
CA LEU A 108 -10.03 -12.43 0.96
C LEU A 108 -8.54 -12.66 0.74
N HIS A 109 -7.83 -11.67 0.20
CA HIS A 109 -6.40 -11.77 -0.07
C HIS A 109 -5.74 -10.39 -0.11
N THR A 110 -4.50 -10.30 0.38
CA THR A 110 -3.67 -9.09 0.29
C THR A 110 -2.44 -9.40 -0.53
N GLU A 111 -2.20 -8.61 -1.59
CA GLU A 111 -1.04 -8.69 -2.47
C GLU A 111 -0.35 -7.32 -2.49
N GLY A 112 0.77 -7.21 -1.76
CA GLY A 112 1.49 -5.94 -1.59
C GLY A 112 0.60 -4.84 -1.02
N ASP A 113 0.50 -3.72 -1.76
CA ASP A 113 -0.24 -2.52 -1.34
C ASP A 113 -1.75 -2.58 -1.67
N ARG A 114 -2.24 -3.73 -2.14
CA ARG A 114 -3.64 -3.92 -2.50
C ARG A 114 -4.26 -5.09 -1.74
N THR A 115 -5.49 -4.90 -1.31
CA THR A 115 -6.29 -5.93 -0.66
C THR A 115 -7.61 -6.14 -1.40
N ALA A 116 -7.91 -7.41 -1.68
CA ALA A 116 -9.18 -7.86 -2.21
C ALA A 116 -10.16 -8.16 -1.08
N VAL A 117 -11.32 -7.50 -1.12
CA VAL A 117 -12.44 -7.66 -0.18
C VAL A 117 -13.61 -8.33 -0.90
N ARG A 118 -14.18 -9.34 -0.23
CA ARG A 118 -15.35 -10.09 -0.74
C ARG A 118 -16.65 -9.37 -0.43
N GLN A 119 -16.78 -8.83 0.79
CA GLN A 119 -18.01 -8.22 1.28
C GLN A 119 -17.71 -7.00 2.14
N GLY A 120 -18.68 -6.09 2.18
CA GLY A 120 -18.61 -4.87 2.97
C GLY A 120 -18.15 -3.64 2.18
N LEU A 121 -17.89 -3.72 0.88
CA LEU A 121 -17.56 -2.56 0.05
C LEU A 121 -18.22 -2.69 -1.33
N SER A 122 -18.58 -1.55 -1.92
CA SER A 122 -19.07 -1.46 -3.29
C SER A 122 -18.04 -0.80 -4.20
N ALA A 123 -18.08 -1.12 -5.49
CA ALA A 123 -17.24 -0.45 -6.47
C ALA A 123 -17.59 1.05 -6.53
N GLY A 124 -16.59 1.90 -6.37
CA GLY A 124 -16.76 3.36 -6.31
C GLY A 124 -16.82 3.94 -4.89
N ASP A 125 -16.84 3.11 -3.84
CA ASP A 125 -16.71 3.59 -2.46
C ASP A 125 -15.33 4.21 -2.25
N VAL A 126 -15.31 5.42 -1.66
CA VAL A 126 -14.06 6.12 -1.33
C VAL A 126 -13.62 5.70 0.06
N VAL A 127 -12.45 5.09 0.17
CA VAL A 127 -11.86 4.67 1.44
C VAL A 127 -10.81 5.67 1.92
N VAL A 128 -10.71 5.84 3.24
CA VAL A 128 -9.68 6.68 3.85
C VAL A 128 -8.41 5.86 4.06
N THR A 129 -7.29 6.32 3.51
CA THR A 129 -5.98 5.62 3.57
C THR A 129 -5.01 6.22 4.57
N GLU A 130 -5.22 7.46 5.00
CA GLU A 130 -4.33 8.18 5.92
C GLU A 130 -5.14 8.96 6.97
N GLY A 131 -4.54 9.22 8.14
CA GLY A 131 -5.16 10.03 9.19
C GLY A 131 -6.26 9.33 9.99
N VAL A 132 -6.33 8.00 9.91
CA VAL A 132 -7.34 7.17 10.58
C VAL A 132 -7.33 7.25 12.11
N ASP A 133 -6.20 7.62 12.72
CA ASP A 133 -6.04 7.71 14.18
C ASP A 133 -6.89 8.81 14.83
N ASN A 134 -7.27 9.85 14.07
CA ASN A 134 -8.09 10.96 14.57
C ASN A 134 -9.54 10.93 14.06
N LEU A 135 -9.95 9.87 13.36
CA LEU A 135 -11.29 9.79 12.80
C LEU A 135 -12.29 9.24 13.81
N GLN A 136 -13.40 9.97 13.96
CA GLN A 136 -14.61 9.49 14.60
C GLN A 136 -15.74 9.40 13.57
N PRO A 137 -16.74 8.52 13.76
CA PRO A 137 -17.92 8.48 12.90
C PRO A 137 -18.53 9.88 12.74
N GLY A 138 -18.74 10.33 11.50
CA GLY A 138 -19.26 11.67 11.20
C GLY A 138 -18.20 12.77 11.01
N THR A 139 -16.92 12.45 11.12
CA THR A 139 -15.84 13.42 10.82
C THR A 139 -15.84 13.75 9.32
N LYS A 140 -15.72 15.04 8.98
CA LYS A 140 -15.56 15.47 7.59
C LYS A 140 -14.12 15.27 7.13
N VAL A 141 -13.94 14.62 5.99
CA VAL A 141 -12.62 14.42 5.39
C VAL A 141 -12.54 15.07 4.01
N ALA A 142 -11.36 15.62 3.69
CA ALA A 142 -11.05 16.11 2.36
C ALA A 142 -10.50 14.95 1.53
N THR A 143 -11.10 14.67 0.38
CA THR A 143 -10.61 13.64 -0.54
C THR A 143 -9.44 14.19 -1.37
N GLY A 144 -8.25 13.66 -1.14
CA GLY A 144 -7.11 13.84 -2.05
C GLY A 144 -7.19 12.86 -3.23
N PRO A 145 -6.59 13.17 -4.39
CA PRO A 145 -6.53 12.21 -5.50
C PRO A 145 -5.80 10.93 -5.06
N PRO A 146 -6.25 9.74 -5.53
CA PRO A 146 -5.64 8.46 -5.16
C PRO A 146 -4.18 8.43 -5.62
N GLY A 147 -3.24 8.40 -4.66
CA GLY A 147 -1.79 8.41 -4.91
C GLY A 147 -1.12 9.80 -4.79
N GLY A 148 -1.85 10.84 -4.39
CA GLY A 148 -1.24 12.13 -4.07
C GLY A 148 -0.69 12.13 -2.64
N VAL A 149 0.63 12.11 -2.49
CA VAL A 149 1.26 12.56 -1.24
C VAL A 149 0.73 13.98 -0.98
N ALA A 150 0.13 14.22 0.17
CA ALA A 150 -0.25 15.57 0.54
C ALA A 150 1.05 16.42 0.55
N PRO A 151 1.15 17.51 -0.22
CA PRO A 151 2.30 18.40 -0.10
C PRO A 151 2.18 19.13 1.23
N GLY A 152 3.12 18.83 2.13
CA GLY A 152 3.66 19.76 3.12
C GLY A 152 2.69 20.47 4.05
N GLY A 153 2.52 19.91 5.26
CA GLY A 153 2.25 20.75 6.43
C GLY A 153 3.49 21.59 6.75
N VAL A 154 3.65 22.73 6.08
CA VAL A 154 4.51 23.79 6.61
C VAL A 154 3.82 24.36 7.85
N PRO A 155 4.48 24.43 9.03
CA PRO A 155 3.92 25.15 10.15
C PRO A 155 3.81 26.61 9.75
N ALA A 156 2.59 27.15 9.86
CA ALA A 156 2.32 28.56 9.68
C ALA A 156 3.18 29.35 10.68
N GLU A 157 4.22 30.02 10.19
CA GLU A 157 4.95 31.05 10.93
C GLU A 157 4.02 32.27 11.05
N GLY A 158 3.26 32.29 12.15
CA GLY A 158 2.38 33.38 12.52
C GLY A 158 3.18 34.63 12.87
N GLY A 159 3.06 35.66 12.02
CA GLY A 159 3.59 36.99 12.24
C GLY A 159 3.04 37.60 13.54
N SER A 160 3.94 37.91 14.45
CA SER A 160 3.68 38.84 15.56
C SER A 160 4.15 40.23 15.16
N GLY A 161 3.24 40.97 14.53
CA GLY A 161 3.36 42.41 14.31
C GLY A 161 3.43 43.14 15.66
N ARG A 162 4.57 43.79 15.91
CA ARG A 162 4.84 44.61 17.08
C ARG A 162 4.52 46.07 16.70
N PRO A 163 3.53 46.75 17.31
CA PRO A 163 3.31 48.17 17.03
C PRO A 163 4.32 49.04 17.78
N ALA A 164 4.58 50.19 17.18
CA ALA A 164 5.51 51.25 17.56
C ALA A 164 5.29 51.82 18.97
N GLY A 165 6.37 52.25 19.60
CA GLY A 165 6.36 52.86 20.94
C GLY A 165 6.04 54.35 20.95
N PRO A 166 6.24 55.01 22.11
CA PRO A 166 6.53 56.44 22.15
C PRO A 166 7.88 56.73 22.84
N ALA A 167 8.50 57.83 22.42
CA ALA A 167 9.76 58.38 22.93
C ALA A 167 9.53 59.39 24.05
N GLY A 168 10.46 59.47 25.02
CA GLY A 168 10.60 60.59 25.96
C GLY A 168 11.41 60.24 27.23
N PRO A 169 12.16 61.18 27.84
CA PRO A 169 13.62 61.01 28.00
C PRO A 169 14.17 61.12 29.45
N GLY A 170 15.42 60.69 29.65
CA GLY A 170 16.39 61.38 30.53
C GLY A 170 16.94 60.64 31.76
N GLY A 171 18.27 60.71 31.93
CA GLY A 171 18.99 60.60 33.22
C GLY A 171 19.83 59.32 33.40
N ARG A 172 21.15 59.34 33.16
CA ARG A 172 22.29 59.69 34.05
C ARG A 172 22.64 58.63 35.13
N GLY A 173 23.92 58.24 35.17
CA GLY A 173 24.60 57.49 36.26
C GLY A 173 25.09 56.11 35.80
N GLU A 174 26.31 55.88 35.30
CA GLU A 174 27.66 56.05 35.89
C GLU A 174 28.06 54.93 36.87
N GLY A 175 29.22 54.29 36.59
CA GLY A 175 29.92 53.29 37.42
C GLY A 175 29.62 51.84 37.03
N GLY A 176 30.52 51.01 36.50
CA GLY A 176 31.97 50.89 36.74
C GLY A 176 32.22 49.66 37.62
N GLY A 177 32.76 48.56 37.08
CA GLY A 177 33.15 47.43 37.94
C GLY A 177 33.34 46.05 37.28
N ARG A 178 34.49 45.88 36.60
CA ARG A 178 35.32 44.68 36.41
C ARG A 178 34.83 43.31 36.97
N ARG A 179 34.70 42.31 36.06
CA ARG A 179 35.34 40.94 35.97
C ARG A 179 35.55 40.08 37.26
N PRO A 180 35.76 38.73 37.17
CA PRO A 180 35.50 37.72 36.13
C PRO A 180 35.01 36.31 36.64
N ALA A 181 34.81 35.39 35.69
CA ALA A 181 35.13 33.94 35.66
C ALA A 181 34.87 33.01 36.86
N THR A 182 33.93 32.08 36.62
CA THR A 182 34.12 30.61 36.55
C THR A 182 35.30 29.97 37.28
N GLN A 183 34.98 29.05 38.20
CA GLN A 183 35.23 27.61 38.00
C GLN A 183 34.16 26.79 38.74
#